data_AF-A0A2W4TP88-F1
#
_entry.id   AF-A0A2W4TP88-F1
#
_cell.length_a   1.000
_cell.length_b   1.000
_cell.length_c   1.000
_cell.angle_alpha   90.00
_cell.angle_beta   90.00
_cell.angle_gamma   90.00
#
_symmetry.space_group_name_H-M   'P 1'
#
loop_
_entity.id
_entity.type
_entity.pdbx_description
1 polymer ?
#
loop_
_entity_poly.entity_id
_entity_poly.type
_entity_poly.pdbx_seq_one_letter_code
_entity_poly.pdbx_strand_id
1 'polypeptide(L)'
;MEKFARKGAAPKRLQKTLLGEGGVQGTDGAVHRHRKQMFMNLMSSERVEQLADLVYQQWLDRVGDWEASDRIVLFDEAHDVLCRAVCEWSGVPLEAEKVALRTHDLAAMIDGSGGVGPRHWRGR
;
A
#
# COMPACT_ATOMS: atom_id res chain seq x y z
N MET A 1 32.98 -3.27 -11.25
CA MET A 1 31.99 -2.72 -12.20
C MET A 1 30.61 -3.18 -11.73
N GLU A 2 29.79 -2.28 -11.19
CA GLU A 2 28.41 -2.62 -10.84
C GLU A 2 27.61 -2.67 -12.15
N LYS A 3 27.34 -3.88 -12.66
CA LYS A 3 26.65 -4.08 -13.95
C LYS A 3 25.14 -3.78 -13.86
N PHE A 4 24.63 -3.55 -12.65
CA PHE A 4 23.23 -3.26 -12.36
C PHE A 4 23.13 -2.05 -11.43
N ALA A 5 22.24 -1.12 -11.76
CA ALA A 5 21.88 0.03 -10.95
C ALA A 5 20.37 0.29 -11.12
N ARG A 6 19.72 0.82 -10.08
CA ARG A 6 18.28 1.13 -10.08
C ARG A 6 18.00 2.56 -10.50
N LYS A 7 18.95 3.47 -10.26
CA LYS A 7 18.81 4.88 -10.64
C LYS A 7 18.54 5.01 -12.13
N GLY A 8 17.38 5.57 -12.47
CA GLY A 8 16.96 5.79 -13.86
C GLY A 8 16.43 4.54 -14.59
N ALA A 9 16.39 3.37 -13.94
CA ALA A 9 15.93 2.13 -14.57
C ALA A 9 14.40 2.05 -14.72
N ALA A 10 13.65 2.57 -13.74
CA ALA A 10 12.19 2.52 -13.76
C ALA A 10 11.60 3.58 -14.73
N PRO A 11 10.71 3.21 -15.66
CA PRO A 11 9.98 4.17 -16.50
C PRO A 11 9.25 5.23 -15.67
N LYS A 12 9.25 6.49 -16.13
CA LYS A 12 8.58 7.60 -15.44
C LYS A 12 7.09 7.34 -15.15
N ARG A 13 6.41 6.54 -15.99
CA ARG A 13 5.00 6.18 -15.74
C ARG A 13 4.83 5.36 -14.45
N LEU A 14 5.73 4.42 -14.17
CA LEU A 14 5.70 3.64 -12.92
C LEU A 14 6.07 4.48 -11.69
N GLN A 15 6.96 5.46 -11.84
CA GLN A 15 7.31 6.37 -10.75
C GLN A 15 6.12 7.26 -10.37
N LYS A 16 5.33 7.69 -11.34
CA LYS A 16 4.19 8.59 -11.11
C LYS A 16 2.92 7.90 -10.61
N THR A 17 2.94 6.58 -10.41
CA THR A 17 1.81 5.85 -9.83
C THR A 17 2.28 4.97 -8.67
N LEU A 18 2.97 3.87 -8.95
CA LEU A 18 3.28 2.82 -7.98
C LEU A 18 4.44 3.15 -7.05
N LEU A 19 5.53 3.71 -7.59
CA LEU A 19 6.80 3.78 -6.86
C LEU A 19 7.01 5.11 -6.14
N GLY A 20 6.33 6.17 -6.58
CA GLY A 20 6.69 7.54 -6.26
C GLY A 20 8.00 7.98 -6.93
N GLU A 21 8.28 9.28 -6.83
CA GLU A 21 9.55 9.87 -7.28
C GLU A 21 10.49 10.06 -6.07
N GLY A 22 11.76 9.69 -6.22
CA GLY A 22 12.76 9.81 -5.14
C GLY A 22 12.67 8.76 -4.02
N GLY A 23 11.80 7.76 -4.17
CA GLY A 23 11.68 6.63 -3.25
C GLY A 23 12.91 5.72 -3.23
N VAL A 24 12.95 4.79 -2.26
CA VAL A 24 14.06 3.84 -2.06
C VAL A 24 14.34 2.99 -3.32
N GLN A 25 13.31 2.73 -4.11
CA GLN A 25 13.33 1.90 -5.31
C GLN A 25 14.25 2.45 -6.41
N GLY A 26 14.52 3.76 -6.43
CA GLY A 26 15.39 4.43 -7.41
C GLY A 26 16.80 4.75 -6.88
N THR A 27 17.19 4.23 -5.71
CA THR A 27 18.48 4.52 -5.08
C THR A 27 19.42 3.31 -5.14
N ASP A 28 20.73 3.58 -5.09
CA ASP A 28 21.80 2.57 -5.13
C ASP A 28 22.83 2.76 -4.01
N GLY A 29 23.72 1.78 -3.83
CA GLY A 29 24.87 1.87 -2.93
C GLY A 29 24.51 2.18 -1.46
N ALA A 30 25.33 3.02 -0.82
CA ALA A 30 25.18 3.37 0.59
C ALA A 30 23.88 4.14 0.89
N VAL A 31 23.45 5.00 -0.03
CA VAL A 31 22.18 5.75 0.11
C VAL A 31 21.00 4.78 0.17
N HIS A 32 20.97 3.79 -0.72
CA HIS A 32 19.95 2.74 -0.70
C HIS A 32 19.98 1.96 0.60
N ARG A 33 21.16 1.49 1.05
CA ARG A 33 21.28 0.72 2.29
C ARG A 33 20.75 1.49 3.49
N HIS A 34 21.14 2.76 3.63
CA HIS A 34 20.68 3.61 4.72
C HIS A 34 19.16 3.79 4.70
N ARG A 35 18.57 4.13 3.53
CA ARG A 35 17.11 4.29 3.41
C ARG A 35 16.37 2.97 3.61
N LYS A 36 16.89 1.85 3.11
CA LYS A 36 16.31 0.52 3.28
C LYS A 36 16.31 0.09 4.75
N GLN A 37 17.35 0.44 5.52
CA GLN A 37 17.40 0.14 6.95
C GLN A 37 16.23 0.79 7.71
N MET A 38 15.84 2.01 7.35
CA MET A 38 14.64 2.67 7.90
C MET A 38 13.38 1.80 7.72
N PHE A 39 13.16 1.22 6.53
CA PHE A 39 12.04 0.31 6.29
C PHE A 39 12.17 -0.98 7.10
N MET A 40 13.37 -1.58 7.16
CA MET A 40 13.58 -2.83 7.89
C MET A 40 13.35 -2.68 9.40
N ASN A 41 13.65 -1.52 9.97
CA ASN A 41 13.38 -1.24 11.38
C ASN A 41 11.88 -1.23 11.71
N LEU A 42 11.00 -1.02 10.73
CA LEU A 42 9.54 -1.11 10.90
C LEU A 42 9.01 -2.54 10.76
N MET A 43 9.84 -3.49 10.28
CA MET A 43 9.45 -4.85 9.90
C MET A 43 10.00 -5.89 10.88
N SER A 44 10.08 -5.56 12.17
CA SER A 44 10.37 -6.57 13.20
C SER A 44 9.25 -7.59 13.27
N SER A 45 9.53 -8.82 13.71
CA SER A 45 8.53 -9.88 13.82
C SER A 45 7.32 -9.46 14.66
N GLU A 46 7.57 -8.80 15.79
CA GLU A 46 6.52 -8.25 16.67
C GLU A 46 5.62 -7.23 15.93
N ARG A 47 6.21 -6.33 15.14
CA ARG A 47 5.46 -5.35 14.37
C ARG A 47 4.65 -6.00 13.24
N VAL A 48 5.18 -7.04 12.61
CA VAL A 48 4.46 -7.80 11.58
C VAL A 48 3.30 -8.59 12.20
N GLU A 49 3.50 -9.18 13.37
CA GLU A 49 2.46 -9.88 14.13
C GLU A 49 1.35 -8.92 14.56
N GLN A 50 1.72 -7.73 15.07
CA GLN A 50 0.76 -6.68 15.37
C GLN A 50 -0.09 -6.28 14.15
N LEU A 51 0.51 -6.19 12.95
CA LEU A 51 -0.25 -5.91 11.73
C LEU A 51 -1.21 -7.07 11.38
N ALA A 52 -0.77 -8.33 11.55
CA ALA A 52 -1.62 -9.49 11.29
C ALA A 52 -2.83 -9.52 12.24
N ASP A 53 -2.63 -9.22 13.53
CA ASP A 53 -3.70 -9.12 14.51
C ASP A 53 -4.69 -8.01 14.16
N LEU A 54 -4.20 -6.82 13.78
CA LEU A 54 -5.03 -5.72 13.33
C LEU A 54 -5.86 -6.09 12.09
N VAL A 55 -5.25 -6.74 11.10
CA VAL A 55 -5.98 -7.23 9.93
C VAL A 55 -7.06 -8.23 10.35
N TYR A 56 -6.75 -9.16 11.25
CA TYR A 56 -7.72 -10.13 11.76
C TYR A 56 -8.89 -9.48 12.49
N GLN A 57 -8.64 -8.49 13.35
CA GLN A 57 -9.70 -7.73 14.02
C GLN A 57 -10.58 -6.98 13.02
N GLN A 58 -9.98 -6.30 12.03
CA GLN A 58 -10.74 -5.61 10.99
C GLN A 58 -11.60 -6.58 10.15
N TRP A 59 -11.15 -7.81 9.91
CA TRP A 59 -12.01 -8.84 9.31
C TRP A 59 -13.23 -9.12 10.20
N LEU A 60 -13.03 -9.41 11.49
CA LEU A 60 -14.11 -9.73 12.43
C LEU A 60 -15.14 -8.60 12.55
N ASP A 61 -14.69 -7.35 12.61
CA ASP A 61 -15.57 -6.17 12.71
C ASP A 61 -16.49 -6.02 11.48
N ARG A 62 -16.05 -6.51 10.31
CA ARG A 62 -16.82 -6.44 9.06
C ARG A 62 -17.75 -7.63 8.84
N VAL A 63 -17.49 -8.79 9.47
CA VAL A 63 -18.29 -10.02 9.24
C VAL A 63 -19.78 -9.78 9.47
N GLY A 64 -20.15 -9.08 10.54
CA GLY A 64 -21.57 -8.83 10.86
C GLY A 64 -22.31 -8.04 9.78
N ASP A 65 -21.65 -7.06 9.16
CA ASP A 65 -22.23 -6.28 8.06
C ASP A 65 -22.38 -7.12 6.79
N TRP A 66 -21.48 -8.09 6.57
CA TRP A 66 -21.55 -8.99 5.42
C TRP A 66 -22.62 -10.05 5.59
N GLU A 67 -22.85 -10.55 6.79
CA GLU A 67 -23.96 -11.48 7.08
C GLU A 67 -25.33 -10.82 6.80
N ALA A 68 -25.44 -9.51 7.03
CA ALA A 68 -26.63 -8.72 6.71
C ALA A 68 -26.75 -8.36 5.22
N SER A 69 -25.72 -8.64 4.41
CA SER A 69 -25.66 -8.28 2.99
C SER A 69 -25.97 -9.51 2.12
N ASP A 70 -26.79 -9.33 1.08
CA ASP A 70 -27.09 -10.40 0.12
C ASP A 70 -25.86 -10.81 -0.70
N ARG A 71 -24.94 -9.85 -0.93
CA ARG A 71 -23.70 -10.07 -1.67
C ARG A 71 -22.63 -9.08 -1.25
N ILE A 72 -21.39 -9.57 -1.24
CA ILE A 72 -20.17 -8.75 -1.11
C ILE A 72 -19.21 -8.99 -2.27
N VAL A 73 -18.29 -8.05 -2.49
CA VAL A 73 -17.15 -8.23 -3.39
C VAL A 73 -15.89 -8.34 -2.54
N LEU A 74 -15.43 -9.57 -2.30
CA LEU A 74 -14.32 -9.87 -1.39
C LEU A 74 -13.07 -9.01 -1.67
N PHE A 75 -12.78 -8.73 -2.94
CA PHE A 75 -11.63 -7.92 -3.33
C PHE A 75 -11.73 -6.47 -2.83
N ASP A 76 -12.91 -5.87 -2.89
CA ASP A 76 -13.15 -4.50 -2.43
C ASP A 76 -13.15 -4.44 -0.90
N GLU A 77 -13.77 -5.43 -0.25
CA GLU A 77 -13.76 -5.57 1.21
C GLU A 77 -12.33 -5.79 1.75
N ALA A 78 -11.51 -6.59 1.05
CA ALA A 78 -10.12 -6.79 1.44
C ALA A 78 -9.30 -5.48 1.37
N HIS A 79 -9.56 -4.61 0.39
CA HIS A 79 -8.91 -3.31 0.34
C HIS A 79 -9.29 -2.43 1.54
N ASP A 80 -10.57 -2.39 1.92
CA ASP A 80 -11.04 -1.60 3.06
C ASP A 80 -10.40 -2.09 4.38
N VAL A 81 -10.44 -3.42 4.61
CA VAL A 81 -9.81 -4.08 5.77
C VAL A 81 -8.32 -3.75 5.85
N LEU A 82 -7.58 -3.88 4.74
CA LEU A 82 -6.15 -3.61 4.70
C LEU A 82 -5.84 -2.12 4.89
N CYS A 83 -6.64 -1.21 4.33
CA CYS A 83 -6.46 0.23 4.48
C CYS A 83 -6.59 0.64 5.95
N ARG A 84 -7.63 0.16 6.65
CA ARG A 84 -7.83 0.45 8.07
C ARG A 84 -6.68 -0.09 8.92
N ALA A 85 -6.36 -1.37 8.76
CA ALA A 85 -5.33 -2.03 9.54
C ALA A 85 -3.96 -1.36 9.36
N VAL A 86 -3.57 -1.00 8.12
CA VAL A 86 -2.27 -0.37 7.88
C VAL A 86 -2.21 1.08 8.37
N CYS A 87 -3.31 1.83 8.30
CA CYS A 87 -3.37 3.19 8.85
C CYS A 87 -3.21 3.17 10.37
N GLU A 88 -3.91 2.27 11.06
CA GLU A 88 -3.75 2.08 12.51
C GLU A 88 -2.33 1.63 12.85
N TRP A 89 -1.82 0.59 12.17
CA TRP A 89 -0.48 0.06 12.39
C TRP A 89 0.63 1.10 12.20
N SER A 90 0.48 1.97 11.20
CA SER A 90 1.43 3.05 10.90
C SER A 90 1.25 4.31 11.74
N GLY A 91 0.22 4.36 12.59
CA GLY A 91 -0.11 5.52 13.41
C GLY A 91 -0.65 6.71 12.61
N VAL A 92 -1.18 6.46 11.41
CA VAL A 92 -1.79 7.49 10.54
C VAL A 92 -3.28 7.60 10.89
N PRO A 93 -3.75 8.75 11.42
CA PRO A 93 -5.17 8.93 11.71
C PRO A 93 -6.01 8.81 10.44
N LEU A 94 -7.04 7.97 10.48
CA LEU A 94 -7.98 7.77 9.39
C LEU A 94 -9.41 7.96 9.89
N GLU A 95 -10.02 9.08 9.52
CA GLU A 95 -11.44 9.35 9.81
C GLU A 95 -12.33 8.41 9.00
N ALA A 96 -13.43 7.95 9.60
CA ALA A 96 -14.36 6.99 8.99
C ALA A 96 -14.86 7.44 7.60
N GLU A 97 -15.14 8.74 7.44
CA GLU A 97 -15.61 9.35 6.20
C GLU A 97 -14.57 9.29 5.07
N LYS A 98 -13.27 9.21 5.42
CA LYS A 98 -12.16 9.18 4.47
C LYS A 98 -11.73 7.78 4.08
N VAL A 99 -12.21 6.74 4.76
CA VAL A 99 -11.76 5.36 4.52
C VAL A 99 -12.00 4.93 3.08
N ALA A 100 -13.21 5.14 2.56
CA ALA A 100 -13.55 4.76 1.19
C ALA A 100 -12.65 5.46 0.15
N LEU A 101 -12.42 6.77 0.33
CA LEU A 101 -11.53 7.55 -0.53
C LEU A 101 -10.09 7.03 -0.48
N ARG A 102 -9.53 6.83 0.73
CA ARG A 102 -8.15 6.37 0.88
C ARG A 102 -7.93 4.97 0.37
N THR A 103 -8.89 4.07 0.61
CA THR A 103 -8.88 2.71 0.08
C THR A 103 -8.84 2.73 -1.44
N HIS A 104 -9.71 3.52 -2.07
CA HIS A 104 -9.73 3.68 -3.52
C HIS A 104 -8.41 4.25 -4.06
N ASP A 105 -7.88 5.33 -3.48
CA ASP A 105 -6.64 5.97 -3.95
C ASP A 105 -5.44 4.99 -3.88
N LEU A 106 -5.31 4.26 -2.77
CA LEU A 106 -4.26 3.27 -2.58
C LEU A 106 -4.35 2.12 -3.60
N ALA A 107 -5.56 1.58 -3.81
CA ALA A 107 -5.79 0.52 -4.79
C ALA A 107 -5.55 1.01 -6.23
N ALA A 108 -5.96 2.25 -6.54
CA ALA A 108 -5.80 2.85 -7.86
C ALA A 108 -4.33 3.07 -8.22
N MET A 109 -3.46 3.43 -7.27
CA MET A 109 -2.01 3.54 -7.52
C MET A 109 -1.40 2.22 -8.00
N ILE A 110 -1.88 1.09 -7.46
CA ILE A 110 -1.41 -0.26 -7.83
C ILE A 110 -2.00 -0.66 -9.19
N ASP A 111 -3.32 -0.58 -9.37
CA ASP A 111 -3.98 -0.98 -10.64
C ASP A 111 -3.54 -0.10 -11.83
N GLY A 112 -3.32 1.19 -11.58
CA GLY A 112 -2.92 2.16 -12.60
C GLY A 112 -1.48 2.00 -13.10
N SER A 113 -0.66 1.20 -12.42
CA SER A 113 0.77 1.05 -12.73
C SER A 113 1.05 0.34 -14.07
N GLY A 114 0.22 -0.64 -14.44
CA GLY A 114 0.28 -1.30 -15.76
C GLY A 114 -0.72 -0.76 -16.78
N GLY A 115 -1.59 0.16 -16.37
CA GLY A 115 -2.69 0.66 -17.20
C GLY A 115 -2.24 1.64 -18.29
N VAL A 116 -3.02 1.68 -19.38
CA VAL A 116 -2.96 2.76 -20.39
C VAL A 116 -4.25 3.58 -20.30
N GLY A 117 -4.19 4.88 -20.60
CA GLY A 117 -5.38 5.73 -20.64
C GLY A 117 -5.97 6.01 -19.24
N PRO A 118 -7.31 6.05 -19.06
CA PRO A 118 -7.96 6.45 -17.81
C PRO A 118 -7.55 5.65 -16.56
N ARG A 119 -7.08 4.40 -16.73
CA ARG A 119 -6.54 3.59 -15.63
C ARG A 119 -5.21 4.14 -15.10
N HIS A 120 -4.34 4.64 -15.98
CA HIS A 120 -3.07 5.27 -15.57
C HIS A 120 -3.31 6.59 -14.83
N TRP A 121 -4.27 7.40 -15.30
CA TRP A 121 -4.58 8.69 -14.68
C TRP A 121 -5.18 8.56 -13.28
N ARG A 122 -5.98 7.52 -13.04
CA ARG A 122 -6.56 7.27 -11.71
C ARG A 122 -5.53 6.85 -10.66
N GLY A 123 -4.42 6.24 -11.07
CA GLY A 123 -3.37 5.83 -10.14
C GLY A 123 -2.31 6.89 -9.87
N ARG A 124 -2.52 8.14 -10.31
CA ARG A 124 -1.53 9.21 -10.35
C ARG A 124 -1.80 10.30 -9.34
#